data_AF-A0A2D7Q956-F1
#
_entry.id   AF-A0A2D7Q956-F1
#
_cell.length_a   1.000
_cell.length_b   1.000
_cell.length_c   1.000
_cell.angle_alpha   90.00
_cell.angle_beta   90.00
_cell.angle_gamma   90.00
#
_symmetry.space_group_name_H-M   'P 1'
#
loop_
_entity.id
_entity.type
_entity.pdbx_description
1 polymer ?
#
loop_
_entity_poly.entity_id
_entity_poly.type
_entity_poly.pdbx_seq_one_letter_code
_entity_poly.pdbx_strand_id
1 'polypeptide(L)'
;MTKWYLFIFLIIFDLAKASDFKLVCEEANVSYDNDFSKSFIKIVNFNKRTVLNYSGNYFDRVVLFNRKEIVLHNKIFEISSTFNIKTKTWTSYKGLFIKVYKCNQKKRRF
;
A
#
# COMPACT_ATOMS: atom_id res chain seq x y z
N MET A 1 31.25 -32.70 -15.03
CA MET A 1 30.75 -31.41 -15.54
C MET A 1 29.35 -31.04 -15.00
N THR A 2 29.03 -31.35 -13.74
CA THR A 2 27.67 -31.17 -13.17
C THR A 2 27.60 -30.18 -12.01
N LYS A 3 28.74 -29.79 -11.42
CA LYS A 3 28.78 -28.90 -10.24
C LYS A 3 28.52 -27.42 -10.55
N TRP A 4 28.70 -26.97 -11.80
CA TRP A 4 28.53 -25.55 -12.16
C TRP A 4 27.06 -25.14 -12.34
N TYR A 5 26.19 -26.05 -12.78
CA TYR A 5 24.76 -25.76 -12.98
C TYR A 5 24.02 -25.45 -11.67
N LEU A 6 24.44 -26.07 -10.55
CA LEU A 6 23.88 -25.82 -9.22
C LEU A 6 24.14 -24.39 -8.71
N PHE A 7 25.30 -23.81 -9.05
CA PHE A 7 25.62 -22.43 -8.68
C PHE A 7 24.82 -21.41 -9.50
N ILE A 8 24.59 -21.69 -10.79
CA ILE A 8 23.77 -20.84 -11.66
C ILE A 8 22.32 -20.83 -11.19
N PHE A 9 21.79 -21.96 -10.70
CA PHE A 9 20.42 -22.05 -10.21
C PHE A 9 20.17 -21.19 -8.95
N LEU A 10 21.14 -21.13 -8.02
CA LEU A 10 20.99 -20.35 -6.78
C LEU A 10 21.01 -18.82 -7.01
N ILE A 11 21.76 -18.33 -8.02
CA ILE A 11 21.85 -16.90 -8.31
C ILE A 11 20.56 -16.35 -8.95
N ILE A 12 19.81 -17.18 -9.69
CA ILE A 12 18.60 -16.75 -10.39
C ILE A 12 17.42 -16.55 -9.41
N PHE A 13 17.35 -17.31 -8.33
CA PHE A 13 16.25 -17.21 -7.35
C PHE A 13 16.30 -15.93 -6.50
N ASP A 14 17.48 -15.36 -6.25
CA ASP A 14 17.64 -14.17 -5.41
C ASP A 14 17.17 -12.86 -6.09
N LEU A 15 16.92 -12.87 -7.41
CA LEU A 15 16.52 -11.66 -8.14
C LEU A 15 15.01 -11.40 -8.21
N ALA A 16 14.16 -12.30 -7.69
CA ALA A 16 12.72 -12.05 -7.60
C ALA A 16 12.39 -11.12 -6.42
N LYS A 17 12.87 -9.87 -6.46
CA LYS A 17 12.38 -8.83 -5.55
C LYS A 17 10.90 -8.60 -5.85
N ALA A 18 10.05 -8.96 -4.90
CA ALA A 18 8.63 -8.62 -4.93
C ALA A 18 8.50 -7.10 -5.14
N SER A 19 7.91 -6.72 -6.27
CA SER A 19 7.71 -5.31 -6.66
C SER A 19 6.60 -4.64 -5.84
N ASP A 20 5.83 -5.46 -5.12
CA ASP A 20 4.73 -5.10 -4.24
C ASP A 20 5.09 -5.29 -2.76
N PHE A 21 4.50 -4.44 -1.93
CA PHE A 21 4.64 -4.50 -0.47
C PHE A 21 3.31 -4.25 0.21
N LYS A 22 3.22 -4.72 1.46
CA LYS A 22 2.05 -4.54 2.32
C LYS A 22 2.22 -3.27 3.14
N LEU A 23 1.24 -2.38 3.11
CA LEU A 23 1.08 -1.30 4.09
C LEU A 23 0.08 -1.76 5.13
N VAL A 24 0.53 -1.83 6.38
CA VAL A 24 -0.34 -2.04 7.55
C VAL A 24 -0.51 -0.68 8.20
N CYS A 25 -1.73 -0.16 8.21
CA CYS A 25 -2.03 1.19 8.70
C CYS A 25 -2.96 1.12 9.90
N GLU A 26 -2.63 1.87 10.93
CA GLU A 26 -3.36 1.95 12.18
C GLU A 26 -3.61 3.42 12.50
N GLU A 27 -4.79 3.71 13.05
CA GLU A 27 -5.22 5.05 13.43
C GLU A 27 -4.17 5.72 14.34
N ALA A 28 -3.74 6.93 13.97
CA ALA A 28 -2.70 7.63 14.71
C ALA A 28 -3.21 8.27 16.00
N ASN A 29 -4.45 8.76 16.00
CA ASN A 29 -5.15 9.34 17.14
C ASN A 29 -6.61 8.88 17.11
N VAL A 30 -7.18 8.56 18.27
CA VAL A 30 -8.59 8.15 18.37
C VAL A 30 -9.50 9.25 17.81
N SER A 31 -10.17 8.96 16.71
CA SER A 31 -11.24 9.75 16.13
C SER A 31 -12.59 9.08 16.40
N TYR A 32 -13.57 9.88 16.81
CA TYR A 32 -14.94 9.45 17.05
C TYR A 32 -15.73 9.15 15.76
N ASP A 33 -15.08 9.26 14.59
CA ASP A 33 -15.71 8.94 13.32
C ASP A 33 -15.77 7.42 13.09
N ASN A 34 -17.00 6.92 13.07
CA ASN A 34 -17.35 5.52 12.83
C ASN A 34 -17.33 5.12 11.35
N ASP A 35 -17.30 6.08 10.41
CA ASP A 35 -17.33 5.80 8.97
C ASP A 35 -16.01 5.19 8.47
N PHE A 36 -14.94 5.35 9.24
CA PHE A 36 -13.63 4.84 8.91
C PHE A 36 -13.17 3.76 9.88
N SER A 37 -12.67 2.67 9.32
CA SER A 37 -12.00 1.61 10.08
C SER A 37 -10.81 2.15 10.89
N LYS A 38 -10.59 1.59 12.09
CA LYS A 38 -9.44 1.91 12.96
C LYS A 38 -8.10 1.44 12.38
N SER A 39 -8.13 0.40 11.56
CA SER A 39 -6.94 -0.10 10.86
C SER A 39 -7.34 -0.69 9.52
N PHE A 40 -6.38 -0.74 8.61
CA PHE A 40 -6.55 -1.40 7.32
C PHE A 40 -5.20 -1.86 6.76
N ILE A 41 -5.29 -2.69 5.73
CA ILE A 41 -4.14 -3.18 4.99
C ILE A 41 -4.32 -2.87 3.52
N LYS A 42 -3.29 -2.27 2.90
CA LYS A 42 -3.20 -2.11 1.44
C LYS A 42 -1.98 -2.84 0.90
N ILE A 43 -2.04 -3.22 -0.37
CA ILE A 43 -0.91 -3.73 -1.13
C ILE A 43 -0.56 -2.67 -2.17
N VAL A 44 0.69 -2.22 -2.17
CA VAL A 44 1.16 -1.16 -3.07
C VAL A 44 2.24 -1.71 -3.97
N ASN A 45 2.17 -1.40 -5.25
CA ASN A 45 3.21 -1.71 -6.23
C ASN A 45 3.67 -0.43 -6.93
N PHE A 46 4.90 0.01 -6.65
CA PHE A 46 5.45 1.23 -7.26
C PHE A 46 5.69 1.10 -8.76
N ASN A 47 6.08 -0.10 -9.22
CA ASN A 47 6.40 -0.34 -10.63
C ASN A 47 5.13 -0.33 -11.48
N LYS A 48 4.07 -1.00 -11.00
CA LYS A 48 2.76 -1.04 -11.65
C LYS A 48 1.89 0.18 -11.34
N ARG A 49 2.31 1.03 -10.39
CA ARG A 49 1.55 2.18 -9.87
C ARG A 49 0.14 1.80 -9.41
N THR A 50 0.03 0.68 -8.70
CA THR A 50 -1.25 0.18 -8.21
C THR A 50 -1.32 0.20 -6.68
N VAL A 51 -2.53 0.42 -6.18
CA VAL A 51 -2.90 0.21 -4.78
C VAL A 51 -4.11 -0.70 -4.74
N LEU A 52 -4.01 -1.73 -3.92
CA LEU A 52 -4.98 -2.80 -3.74
C LEU A 52 -5.44 -2.84 -2.29
N ASN A 53 -6.72 -3.10 -2.09
CA ASN A 53 -7.22 -3.60 -0.82
C ASN A 53 -6.62 -4.99 -0.55
N TYR A 54 -6.48 -5.38 0.72
CA TYR A 54 -6.03 -6.72 1.05
C TYR A 54 -6.93 -7.84 0.49
N SER A 55 -8.23 -7.54 0.30
CA SER A 55 -9.21 -8.41 -0.36
C SER A 55 -9.00 -8.55 -1.88
N GLY A 56 -8.05 -7.83 -2.49
CA GLY A 56 -7.72 -7.94 -3.91
C GLY A 56 -8.40 -6.92 -4.83
N ASN A 57 -9.28 -6.07 -4.31
CA ASN A 57 -9.93 -5.02 -5.10
C ASN A 57 -9.03 -3.79 -5.28
N TYR A 58 -9.00 -3.22 -6.48
CA TYR A 58 -8.30 -1.97 -6.77
C TYR A 58 -9.09 -0.75 -6.27
N PHE A 59 -8.40 0.37 -6.09
CA PHE A 59 -9.06 1.67 -6.00
C PHE A 59 -9.56 2.11 -7.38
N ASP A 60 -10.77 2.65 -7.42
CA ASP A 60 -11.44 3.10 -8.65
C ASP A 60 -10.59 4.09 -9.45
N ARG A 61 -9.86 4.99 -8.77
CA ARG A 61 -9.01 5.98 -9.41
C ARG A 61 -7.73 6.27 -8.62
N VAL A 62 -6.59 6.10 -9.27
CA VAL A 62 -5.29 6.63 -8.83
C VAL A 62 -5.10 8.00 -9.48
N VAL A 63 -5.10 9.07 -8.67
CA VAL A 63 -5.02 10.46 -9.14
C VAL A 63 -3.56 10.91 -9.30
N LEU A 64 -2.72 10.59 -8.33
CA LEU A 64 -1.29 10.86 -8.35
C LEU A 64 -0.53 9.66 -7.80
N PHE A 65 0.53 9.26 -8.49
CA PHE A 65 1.41 8.19 -8.00
C PHE A 65 2.85 8.53 -8.37
N ASN A 66 3.59 9.08 -7.40
CA ASN A 66 5.00 9.42 -7.58
C ASN A 66 5.86 8.89 -6.42
N ARG A 67 7.11 9.32 -6.34
CA ARG A 67 8.08 8.86 -5.32
C ARG A 67 7.86 9.48 -3.93
N LYS A 68 7.00 10.48 -3.79
CA LYS A 68 6.72 11.22 -2.55
C LYS A 68 5.32 10.95 -2.00
N GLU A 69 4.34 10.85 -2.89
CA GLU A 69 2.92 10.77 -2.53
C GLU A 69 2.13 9.87 -3.48
N ILE A 70 1.13 9.21 -2.91
CA ILE A 70 0.06 8.52 -3.65
C ILE A 70 -1.26 9.21 -3.30
N VAL A 71 -2.00 9.69 -4.29
CA VAL A 71 -3.34 10.26 -4.13
C VAL A 71 -4.33 9.34 -4.83
N LEU A 72 -5.34 8.91 -4.09
CA LEU A 72 -6.35 7.95 -4.51
C LEU A 72 -7.73 8.56 -4.31
N HIS A 73 -8.66 8.15 -5.17
CA HIS A 73 -10.06 8.48 -5.03
C HIS A 73 -10.90 7.22 -5.27
N ASN A 74 -11.77 6.90 -4.32
CA ASN A 74 -12.79 5.89 -4.46
C ASN A 74 -14.13 6.60 -4.67
N LYS A 75 -14.72 6.40 -5.85
CA LYS A 75 -15.95 7.11 -6.24
C LYS A 75 -17.17 6.47 -5.59
N ILE A 76 -17.16 5.15 -5.40
CA ILE A 76 -18.28 4.40 -4.82
C ILE A 76 -18.56 4.84 -3.37
N PHE A 77 -17.51 5.02 -2.57
CA PHE A 77 -17.62 5.41 -1.16
C PHE A 77 -17.40 6.92 -0.93
N GLU A 78 -17.13 7.68 -1.99
CA GLU A 78 -16.75 9.10 -1.94
C GLU A 78 -15.58 9.39 -0.99
N ILE A 79 -14.60 8.47 -0.96
CA ILE A 79 -13.41 8.59 -0.11
C ILE A 79 -12.24 9.03 -0.96
N SER A 80 -11.59 10.12 -0.55
CA SER A 80 -10.27 10.49 -1.06
C SER A 80 -9.20 10.09 -0.07
N SER A 81 -8.02 9.72 -0.55
CA SER A 81 -6.91 9.33 0.33
C SER A 81 -5.57 9.81 -0.20
N THR A 82 -4.70 10.26 0.70
CA THR A 82 -3.32 10.58 0.40
C THR A 82 -2.39 9.72 1.24
N PHE A 83 -1.33 9.21 0.64
CA PHE A 83 -0.27 8.49 1.33
C PHE A 83 1.07 9.19 1.11
N ASN A 84 1.62 9.76 2.17
CA ASN A 84 2.95 10.33 2.18
C ASN A 84 3.98 9.23 2.45
N ILE A 85 4.80 8.93 1.44
CA ILE A 85 5.76 7.83 1.46
C ILE A 85 6.88 8.09 2.48
N LYS A 86 7.31 9.35 2.62
CA LYS A 86 8.40 9.75 3.54
C LYS A 86 7.97 9.59 4.98
N THR A 87 6.81 10.11 5.35
CA THR A 87 6.32 10.07 6.74
C THR A 87 5.60 8.76 7.08
N LYS A 88 5.29 7.95 6.06
CA LYS A 88 4.45 6.75 6.16
C LYS A 88 3.10 7.07 6.80
N THR A 89 2.51 8.19 6.40
CA THR A 89 1.22 8.66 6.89
C THR A 89 0.19 8.50 5.79
N TRP A 90 -0.91 7.84 6.12
CA TRP A 90 -2.08 7.79 5.25
C TRP A 90 -3.17 8.69 5.81
N THR A 91 -3.73 9.56 5.00
CA THR A 91 -4.85 10.42 5.39
C THR A 91 -6.03 10.11 4.50
N SER A 92 -7.18 9.82 5.10
CA SER A 92 -8.45 9.60 4.41
C SER A 92 -9.39 10.75 4.67
N TYR A 93 -10.16 11.13 3.64
CA TYR A 93 -11.12 12.22 3.64
C TYR A 93 -12.46 11.69 3.14
N LYS A 94 -13.55 11.98 3.88
CA LYS A 94 -14.92 11.64 3.49
C LYS A 94 -15.87 12.69 4.06
N GLY A 95 -16.49 13.50 3.20
CA GLY A 95 -17.28 14.66 3.64
C GLY A 95 -16.44 15.62 4.52
N LEU A 96 -16.89 15.85 5.75
CA LEU A 96 -16.20 16.69 6.75
C LEU A 96 -15.20 15.92 7.62
N PHE A 97 -15.09 14.61 7.44
CA PHE A 97 -14.26 13.77 8.28
C PHE A 97 -12.87 13.55 7.69
N ILE A 98 -11.87 13.65 8.57
CA ILE A 98 -10.45 13.42 8.25
C ILE A 98 -9.93 12.39 9.24
N LYS A 99 -9.34 11.30 8.72
CA LYS A 99 -8.69 10.27 9.55
C LYS A 99 -7.26 10.06 9.13
N VAL A 100 -6.36 10.12 10.11
CA VAL A 100 -4.92 9.99 9.91
C VAL A 100 -4.44 8.67 10.47
N TYR A 101 -3.65 7.95 9.69
CA TYR A 101 -3.11 6.65 10.03
C TYR A 101 -1.59 6.66 9.95
N LYS A 102 -0.96 5.94 10.87
CA LYS A 102 0.44 5.60 10.79
C LYS A 102 0.59 4.24 10.13
N CYS A 103 1.42 4.17 9.10
CA CYS A 103 1.59 2.96 8.31
C CYS A 103 2.98 2.36 8.46
N ASN A 104 3.04 1.04 8.46
CA ASN A 104 4.26 0.26 8.42
C ASN A 104 4.31 -0.57 7.14
N GLN A 105 5.39 -0.40 6.39
CA GLN A 105 5.69 -1.22 5.22
C GLN A 105 6.24 -2.57 5.65
N LYS A 106 5.59 -3.64 5.21
CA LYS A 106 6.02 -5.03 5.41
C LYS A 106 6.21 -5.70 4.05
N LYS A 107 7.18 -6.62 3.96
CA LYS A 107 7.31 -7.50 2.79
C LYS A 107 6.03 -8.33 2.65
N ARG A 108 5.51 -8.46 1.42
CA ARG A 108 4.42 -9.38 1.12
C ARG A 108 5.00 -10.80 1.16
N ARG A 109 4.70 -11.55 2.22
CA ARG A 109 4.94 -13.00 2.27
C ARG A 109 3.63 -13.66 1.85
N PHE A 110 3.69 -14.49 0.81
CA PHE A 110 2.58 -15.33 0.36
C PHE A 110 2.47 -16.54 1.30
#